data_AF-A0A524K4W1-F1
#
_entry.id   AF-A0A524K4W1-F1
#
_cell.length_a   1.000
_cell.length_b   1.000
_cell.length_c   1.000
_cell.angle_alpha   90.00
_cell.angle_beta   90.00
_cell.angle_gamma   90.00
#
_symmetry.space_group_name_H-M   'P 1'
#
loop_
_entity.id
_entity.type
_entity.pdbx_description
1 polymer ?
#
loop_
_entity_poly.entity_id
_entity_poly.type
_entity_poly.pdbx_seq_one_letter_code
_entity_poly.pdbx_strand_id
1 'polypeptide(L)'
;MNRGSRTQHQVIRLLAGLCLWLAGHAAVCAEAVDFKGVRLWAAPDHTRVVFDTSGSVTHKIFSLQNPDRLVIDVASARVATSMKAAQGSGGLVKGVRTAHKDKDTLRIVLDLTQGAKPQAFSLKPNEQYGHRLVIDLYEVGKPDNQAAASAASAASEIAKPAPVKTTTAAAATATPLRELVIAIDA
;
A
#
# COMPACT_ATOMS: atom_id res chain seq x y z
N MET A 1 -31.83 7.00 62.84
CA MET A 1 -32.46 6.46 61.62
C MET A 1 -31.72 7.04 60.40
N ASN A 2 -30.71 6.37 59.84
CA ASN A 2 -30.07 6.81 58.59
C ASN A 2 -29.48 5.64 57.79
N ARG A 3 -30.26 4.55 57.66
CA ARG A 3 -29.86 3.36 56.88
C ARG A 3 -29.95 3.57 55.36
N GLY A 4 -30.70 4.58 54.90
CA GLY A 4 -30.98 4.81 53.47
C GLY A 4 -29.81 5.37 52.66
N SER A 5 -28.94 6.21 53.25
CA SER A 5 -27.81 6.81 52.52
C SER A 5 -26.69 5.79 52.24
N ARG A 6 -26.43 4.86 53.17
CA ARG A 6 -25.41 3.82 53.01
C ARG A 6 -25.74 2.82 51.91
N THR A 7 -27.01 2.43 51.76
CA THR A 7 -27.46 1.54 50.66
C THR A 7 -27.43 2.23 49.31
N GLN A 8 -27.76 3.51 49.22
CA GLN A 8 -27.69 4.29 47.98
C GLN A 8 -26.25 4.37 47.42
N HIS A 9 -25.26 4.68 48.26
CA HIS A 9 -23.87 4.73 47.82
C HIS A 9 -23.29 3.36 47.43
N GLN A 10 -23.76 2.27 48.05
CA GLN A 10 -23.39 0.90 47.70
C GLN A 10 -23.92 0.51 46.31
N VAL A 11 -25.19 0.84 46.03
CA VAL A 11 -25.82 0.58 44.71
C VAL A 11 -25.15 1.40 43.61
N ILE A 12 -24.85 2.68 43.86
CA ILE A 12 -24.14 3.54 42.89
C ILE A 12 -22.73 3.00 42.60
N ARG A 13 -22.00 2.53 43.62
CA ARG A 13 -20.65 1.94 43.43
C ARG A 13 -20.70 0.62 42.66
N LEU A 14 -21.68 -0.23 42.90
CA LEU A 14 -21.88 -1.48 42.16
C LEU A 14 -22.26 -1.22 40.69
N LEU A 15 -23.16 -0.27 40.45
CA LEU A 15 -23.55 0.12 39.09
C LEU A 15 -22.39 0.77 38.32
N ALA A 16 -21.60 1.64 38.97
CA ALA A 16 -20.42 2.25 38.37
C ALA A 16 -19.34 1.21 38.05
N GLY A 17 -19.10 0.24 38.94
CA GLY A 17 -18.16 -0.86 38.70
C GLY A 17 -18.58 -1.78 37.57
N LEU A 18 -19.87 -2.10 37.47
CA LEU A 18 -20.42 -2.90 36.37
C LEU A 18 -20.35 -2.16 35.03
N CYS A 19 -20.63 -0.85 35.01
CA CYS A 19 -20.47 -0.02 33.81
C CYS A 19 -19.00 0.05 33.35
N LEU A 20 -18.05 0.15 34.28
CA LEU A 20 -16.63 0.18 33.97
C LEU A 20 -16.12 -1.18 33.45
N TRP A 21 -16.68 -2.28 33.96
CA TRP A 21 -16.38 -3.64 33.48
C TRP A 21 -16.96 -3.90 32.08
N LEU A 22 -18.17 -3.42 31.80
CA LEU A 22 -18.81 -3.49 30.48
C LEU A 22 -18.08 -2.61 29.44
N ALA A 23 -17.63 -1.41 29.82
CA ALA A 23 -16.89 -0.51 28.93
C ALA A 23 -15.47 -1.03 28.58
N GLY A 24 -14.88 -1.87 29.44
CA GLY A 24 -13.59 -2.50 29.20
C GLY A 24 -13.59 -3.63 28.16
N HIS A 25 -14.78 -4.12 27.75
CA HIS A 25 -14.93 -5.23 26.80
C HIS A 25 -15.35 -4.77 25.39
N ALA A 26 -15.06 -3.53 25.01
CA ALA A 26 -15.17 -3.12 23.62
C ALA A 26 -14.17 -3.92 22.77
N ALA A 27 -14.59 -5.07 22.25
CA ALA A 27 -13.83 -5.86 21.32
C ALA A 27 -13.58 -5.00 20.08
N VAL A 28 -12.32 -4.60 19.86
CA VAL A 28 -11.90 -4.00 18.61
C VAL A 28 -11.99 -5.10 17.56
N CYS A 29 -13.10 -5.14 16.83
CA CYS A 29 -13.21 -5.93 15.62
C CYS A 29 -12.26 -5.33 14.59
N ALA A 30 -11.09 -5.94 14.40
CA ALA A 30 -10.24 -5.61 13.27
C ALA A 30 -10.98 -6.04 12.00
N GLU A 31 -11.38 -5.07 11.19
CA GLU A 31 -12.05 -5.34 9.92
C GLU A 31 -11.06 -5.96 8.94
N ALA A 32 -11.50 -7.02 8.24
CA ALA A 32 -10.67 -7.66 7.23
C ALA A 32 -10.42 -6.71 6.05
N VAL A 33 -9.17 -6.65 5.58
CA VAL A 33 -8.77 -5.84 4.43
C VAL A 33 -9.20 -6.52 3.13
N ASP A 34 -9.89 -5.76 2.29
CA ASP A 34 -10.34 -6.19 0.99
C ASP A 34 -9.28 -5.94 -0.07
N PHE A 35 -8.90 -7.00 -0.79
CA PHE A 35 -8.15 -6.91 -2.04
C PHE A 35 -9.13 -6.72 -3.19
N LYS A 36 -9.08 -5.54 -3.81
CA LYS A 36 -10.05 -5.08 -4.81
C LYS A 36 -9.60 -5.37 -6.25
N GLY A 37 -8.30 -5.42 -6.48
CA GLY A 37 -7.74 -5.66 -7.81
C GLY A 37 -6.22 -5.74 -7.80
N VAL A 38 -5.67 -6.15 -8.95
CA VAL A 38 -4.23 -6.24 -9.20
C VAL A 38 -3.88 -5.56 -10.52
N ARG A 39 -2.79 -4.80 -10.53
CA ARG A 39 -2.23 -4.16 -11.71
C ARG A 39 -0.80 -4.64 -11.90
N LEU A 40 -0.43 -4.89 -13.16
CA LEU A 40 0.91 -5.33 -13.53
C LEU A 40 1.53 -4.30 -14.47
N TRP A 41 2.78 -3.92 -14.18
CA TRP A 41 3.57 -3.01 -14.98
C TRP A 41 4.94 -3.64 -15.22
N ALA A 42 5.23 -3.99 -16.47
CA ALA A 42 6.56 -4.45 -16.86
C ALA A 42 7.44 -3.23 -17.19
N ALA A 43 8.36 -2.89 -16.29
CA ALA A 43 9.42 -1.91 -16.54
C ALA A 43 10.66 -2.62 -17.14
N PRO A 44 11.62 -1.87 -17.72
CA PRO A 44 12.83 -2.46 -18.32
C PRO A 44 13.70 -3.25 -17.32
N ASP A 45 13.69 -2.86 -16.05
CA ASP A 45 14.55 -3.38 -14.98
C ASP A 45 13.81 -4.24 -13.95
N HIS A 46 12.48 -4.10 -13.82
CA HIS A 46 11.66 -4.86 -12.88
C HIS A 46 10.21 -5.03 -13.36
N THR A 47 9.49 -5.95 -12.73
CA THR A 47 8.02 -6.03 -12.86
C THR A 47 7.38 -5.53 -11.58
N ARG A 48 6.56 -4.49 -11.67
CA ARG A 48 5.81 -3.94 -10.54
C ARG A 48 4.40 -4.52 -10.50
N VAL A 49 4.05 -5.11 -9.36
CA VAL A 49 2.73 -5.62 -9.04
C VAL A 49 2.10 -4.70 -8.00
N VAL A 50 0.92 -4.17 -8.29
CA VAL A 50 0.20 -3.27 -7.38
C VAL A 50 -1.15 -3.90 -7.04
N PHE A 51 -1.37 -4.14 -5.75
CA PHE A 51 -2.68 -4.53 -5.23
C PHE A 51 -3.40 -3.32 -4.65
N ASP A 52 -4.63 -3.10 -5.10
CA ASP A 52 -5.51 -2.08 -4.54
C ASP A 52 -6.23 -2.68 -3.31
N THR A 53 -6.02 -2.08 -2.13
CA THR A 53 -6.54 -2.59 -0.85
C THR A 53 -7.50 -1.60 -0.18
N SER A 54 -8.43 -2.07 0.66
CA SER A 54 -9.30 -1.18 1.45
C SER A 54 -8.58 -0.51 2.63
N GLY A 55 -7.45 -1.08 3.09
CA GLY A 55 -6.72 -0.64 4.27
C GLY A 55 -5.25 -1.02 4.24
N SER A 56 -4.53 -0.66 5.31
CA SER A 56 -3.14 -1.05 5.53
C SER A 56 -3.02 -2.57 5.70
N VAL A 57 -1.92 -3.16 5.23
CA VAL A 57 -1.77 -4.62 5.15
C VAL A 57 -0.51 -5.11 5.85
N THR A 58 -0.68 -6.11 6.71
CA THR A 58 0.42 -6.87 7.31
C THR A 58 0.61 -8.13 6.50
N HIS A 59 1.82 -8.35 5.99
CA HIS A 59 2.08 -9.41 5.03
C HIS A 59 3.44 -10.09 5.26
N LYS A 60 3.55 -11.35 4.84
CA LYS A 60 4.79 -12.13 4.80
C LYS A 60 5.04 -12.59 3.37
N ILE A 61 6.25 -12.38 2.88
CA ILE A 61 6.66 -12.74 1.52
C ILE A 61 7.77 -13.78 1.56
N PHE A 62 7.66 -14.77 0.69
CA PHE A 62 8.71 -15.76 0.46
C PHE A 62 8.60 -16.35 -0.95
N SER A 63 9.72 -16.79 -1.49
CA SER A 63 9.80 -17.42 -2.80
C SER A 63 9.77 -18.95 -2.69
N LEU A 64 9.14 -19.60 -3.65
CA LEU A 64 9.20 -21.04 -3.87
C LEU A 64 9.88 -21.31 -5.21
N GLN A 65 10.50 -22.48 -5.31
CA GLN A 65 11.18 -22.97 -6.52
C GLN A 65 10.49 -24.26 -6.97
N ASN A 66 10.67 -24.63 -8.24
CA ASN A 66 10.10 -25.85 -8.86
C ASN A 66 8.55 -25.92 -8.82
N PRO A 67 7.81 -25.00 -9.48
CA PRO A 67 8.26 -23.88 -10.30
C PRO A 67 8.49 -22.58 -9.49
N ASP A 68 9.11 -21.57 -10.11
CA ASP A 68 9.32 -20.27 -9.49
C ASP A 68 7.99 -19.57 -9.17
N ARG A 69 7.81 -19.25 -7.89
CA ARG A 69 6.62 -18.56 -7.38
C ARG A 69 6.99 -17.57 -6.30
N LEU A 70 6.28 -16.45 -6.24
CA LEU A 70 6.27 -15.59 -5.06
C LEU A 70 4.98 -15.79 -4.29
N VAL A 71 5.08 -16.08 -3.00
CA VAL A 71 3.94 -16.24 -2.11
C VAL A 71 3.86 -15.03 -1.18
N ILE A 72 2.67 -14.45 -1.08
CA ILE A 72 2.34 -13.36 -0.17
C ILE A 72 1.19 -13.83 0.72
N ASP A 73 1.50 -14.06 2.00
CA ASP A 73 0.50 -14.33 3.03
C ASP A 73 0.12 -13.00 3.68
N VAL A 74 -1.18 -12.66 3.68
CA VAL A 74 -1.71 -11.42 4.22
C VAL A 74 -2.68 -11.71 5.34
N ALA A 75 -2.41 -11.14 6.51
CA ALA A 75 -3.25 -11.33 7.71
C ALA A 75 -4.53 -10.48 7.63
N SER A 76 -5.62 -11.04 8.16
CA SER A 76 -6.96 -10.45 8.21
C SER A 76 -7.36 -9.86 6.86
N ALA A 77 -7.26 -10.66 5.79
CA ALA A 77 -7.54 -10.20 4.44
C ALA A 77 -8.43 -11.16 3.66
N ARG A 78 -9.17 -10.61 2.69
CA ARG A 78 -10.02 -11.39 1.78
C ARG A 78 -10.01 -10.78 0.38
N VAL A 79 -10.42 -11.56 -0.60
CA VAL A 79 -10.56 -11.11 -2.00
C VAL A 79 -11.98 -10.61 -2.20
N ALA A 80 -12.14 -9.31 -2.45
CA ALA A 80 -13.47 -8.71 -2.68
C ALA A 80 -13.96 -8.94 -4.13
N THR A 81 -13.04 -8.90 -5.09
CA THR A 81 -13.32 -9.12 -6.51
C THR A 81 -12.25 -10.04 -7.08
N SER A 82 -12.59 -10.90 -8.05
CA SER A 82 -11.63 -11.84 -8.64
C SER A 82 -10.32 -11.14 -9.03
N MET A 83 -9.21 -11.54 -8.41
CA MET A 83 -7.87 -11.05 -8.75
C MET A 83 -7.37 -11.72 -10.02
N LYS A 84 -8.05 -11.48 -11.14
CA LYS A 84 -7.50 -11.79 -12.47
C LYS A 84 -6.62 -10.62 -12.86
N ALA A 85 -5.31 -10.86 -12.93
CA ALA A 85 -4.45 -9.95 -13.65
C ALA A 85 -4.94 -9.87 -15.11
N ALA A 86 -4.97 -8.66 -15.68
CA ALA A 86 -5.13 -8.52 -17.11
C ALA A 86 -4.03 -9.35 -17.78
N GLN A 87 -4.42 -10.37 -18.55
CA GLN A 87 -3.47 -11.19 -19.31
C GLN A 87 -2.89 -10.31 -20.43
N GLY A 88 -1.55 -10.23 -20.48
CA GLY A 88 -0.80 -9.37 -21.39
C GLY A 88 -0.43 -8.06 -20.70
N SER A 89 0.84 -7.66 -20.60
CA SER A 89 1.92 -7.74 -21.59
C SER A 89 3.29 -7.68 -20.91
N GLY A 90 4.06 -8.78 -20.97
CA GLY A 90 5.47 -8.80 -20.56
C GLY A 90 5.73 -8.81 -19.04
N GLY A 91 6.99 -9.08 -18.68
CA GLY A 91 7.48 -9.09 -17.29
C GLY A 91 7.61 -10.49 -16.66
N LEU A 92 7.79 -10.50 -15.34
CA LEU A 92 8.13 -11.70 -14.56
C LEU A 92 6.93 -12.49 -14.05
N VAL A 93 5.69 -12.00 -14.20
CA VAL A 93 4.48 -12.63 -13.66
C VAL A 93 3.67 -13.30 -14.76
N LYS A 94 3.55 -14.64 -14.71
CA LYS A 94 2.71 -15.45 -15.60
C LYS A 94 1.24 -15.41 -15.20
N GLY A 95 0.98 -15.34 -13.90
CA GLY A 95 -0.38 -15.42 -13.37
C GLY A 95 -0.45 -15.07 -11.89
N VAL A 96 -1.66 -14.76 -11.43
CA VAL A 96 -1.98 -14.46 -10.04
C VAL A 96 -3.04 -15.43 -9.58
N ARG A 97 -2.78 -16.09 -8.44
CA ARG A 97 -3.69 -17.03 -7.79
C ARG A 97 -3.96 -16.57 -6.38
N THR A 98 -5.12 -16.94 -5.87
CA THR A 98 -5.54 -16.63 -4.51
C THR A 98 -6.12 -17.88 -3.85
N ALA A 99 -5.88 -18.03 -2.56
CA ALA A 99 -6.45 -19.07 -1.72
C ALA A 99 -6.49 -18.57 -0.27
N HIS A 100 -7.44 -19.06 0.54
CA HIS A 100 -7.36 -18.87 1.98
C HIS A 100 -6.40 -19.94 2.53
N LYS A 101 -5.34 -19.51 3.21
CA LYS A 101 -4.41 -20.43 3.89
C LYS A 101 -5.04 -20.98 5.16
N ASP A 102 -5.75 -20.11 5.87
CA ASP A 102 -6.55 -20.40 7.06
C ASP A 102 -7.71 -19.38 7.11
N LYS A 103 -8.45 -19.31 8.24
CA LYS A 103 -9.63 -18.46 8.38
C LYS A 103 -9.35 -16.97 8.22
N ASP A 104 -8.14 -16.53 8.61
CA ASP A 104 -7.78 -15.12 8.69
C ASP A 104 -6.67 -14.73 7.71
N THR A 105 -6.03 -15.69 7.05
CA THR A 105 -4.89 -15.44 6.16
C THR A 105 -5.25 -15.66 4.70
N LEU A 106 -5.23 -14.58 3.92
CA LEU A 106 -5.27 -14.65 2.46
C LEU A 106 -3.88 -14.96 1.92
N ARG A 107 -3.75 -16.03 1.14
CA ARG A 107 -2.55 -16.35 0.38
C ARG A 107 -2.72 -15.93 -1.08
N ILE A 108 -1.84 -15.06 -1.53
CA ILE A 108 -1.70 -14.65 -2.92
C ILE A 108 -0.43 -15.30 -3.46
N VAL A 109 -0.52 -15.91 -4.64
CA VAL A 109 0.61 -16.56 -5.29
C VAL A 109 0.80 -15.95 -6.67
N LEU A 110 1.98 -15.40 -6.92
CA LEU A 110 2.43 -14.98 -8.24
C LEU A 110 3.19 -16.14 -8.86
N ASP A 111 2.67 -16.70 -9.94
CA ASP A 111 3.41 -17.67 -10.74
C ASP A 111 4.41 -16.89 -11.60
N LEU A 112 5.71 -17.20 -11.49
CA LEU A 112 6.77 -16.41 -12.10
C LEU A 112 7.33 -17.06 -13.38
N THR A 113 7.89 -16.24 -14.26
CA THR A 113 8.61 -16.71 -15.45
C THR A 113 9.95 -17.35 -15.09
N GLN A 114 10.63 -16.79 -14.09
CA GLN A 114 11.93 -17.17 -13.55
C GLN A 114 12.06 -16.67 -12.11
N GLY A 115 13.12 -17.06 -11.41
CA GLY A 115 13.45 -16.54 -10.08
C GLY A 115 13.60 -15.02 -10.05
N ALA A 116 13.03 -14.39 -9.02
CA ALA A 116 13.04 -12.94 -8.84
C ALA A 116 13.33 -12.55 -7.38
N LYS A 117 13.97 -11.40 -7.19
CA LYS A 117 14.17 -10.74 -5.89
C LYS A 117 13.02 -9.76 -5.64
N PRO A 118 12.15 -10.01 -4.64
CA PRO A 118 11.03 -9.14 -4.34
C PRO A 118 11.44 -7.95 -3.46
N GLN A 119 10.84 -6.79 -3.71
CA GLN A 119 10.85 -5.64 -2.81
C GLN A 119 9.41 -5.18 -2.60
N ALA A 120 8.91 -5.23 -1.37
CA ALA A 120 7.53 -4.89 -1.06
C ALA A 120 7.43 -3.68 -0.13
N PHE A 121 6.44 -2.82 -0.39
CA PHE A 121 6.13 -1.65 0.42
C PHE A 121 4.66 -1.29 0.29
N SER A 122 4.13 -0.62 1.32
CA SER A 122 2.73 -0.15 1.34
C SER A 122 2.66 1.35 1.10
N LEU A 123 1.71 1.78 0.28
CA LEU A 123 1.42 3.19 0.05
C LEU A 123 0.14 3.58 0.77
N LYS A 124 0.19 4.73 1.45
CA LYS A 124 -0.99 5.39 2.01
C LYS A 124 -1.89 5.92 0.86
N PRO A 125 -3.20 6.08 1.13
CA PRO A 125 -4.11 6.68 0.17
C PRO A 125 -3.71 8.12 -0.17
N ASN A 126 -4.06 8.55 -1.37
CA ASN A 126 -3.99 9.93 -1.83
C ASN A 126 -5.32 10.32 -2.50
N GLU A 127 -5.40 11.49 -3.15
CA GLU A 127 -6.65 11.98 -3.76
C GLU A 127 -7.22 11.05 -4.85
N GLN A 128 -6.37 10.27 -5.52
CA GLN A 128 -6.77 9.45 -6.68
C GLN A 128 -6.85 7.95 -6.36
N TYR A 129 -6.06 7.45 -5.40
CA TYR A 129 -5.92 6.03 -5.12
C TYR A 129 -6.02 5.74 -3.63
N GLY A 130 -6.64 4.61 -3.30
CA GLY A 130 -6.71 4.09 -1.94
C GLY A 130 -5.39 3.51 -1.41
N HIS A 131 -5.49 2.71 -0.36
CA HIS A 131 -4.36 1.92 0.13
C HIS A 131 -3.86 0.96 -0.95
N ARG A 132 -2.54 0.79 -1.02
CA ARG A 132 -1.91 -0.10 -2.00
C ARG A 132 -0.78 -0.90 -1.37
N LEU A 133 -0.70 -2.18 -1.74
CA LEU A 133 0.49 -2.99 -1.54
C LEU A 133 1.23 -3.10 -2.88
N VAL A 134 2.47 -2.62 -2.90
CA VAL A 134 3.32 -2.64 -4.10
C VAL A 134 4.43 -3.67 -3.90
N ILE A 135 4.68 -4.47 -4.94
CA ILE A 135 5.74 -5.46 -4.99
C ILE A 135 6.50 -5.29 -6.29
N ASP A 136 7.77 -4.93 -6.19
CA ASP A 136 8.70 -4.88 -7.30
C ASP A 136 9.47 -6.20 -7.38
N LEU A 137 9.53 -6.79 -8.57
CA LEU A 137 10.20 -8.04 -8.85
C LEU A 137 11.40 -7.78 -9.77
N TYR A 138 12.60 -7.99 -9.25
CA TYR A 138 13.86 -7.84 -9.99
C TYR A 138 14.39 -9.19 -10.44
N GLU A 139 14.90 -9.28 -11.67
CA GLU A 139 15.52 -10.50 -12.19
C GLU A 139 16.77 -10.88 -11.38
N VAL A 140 16.88 -12.15 -10.98
CA VAL A 140 18.09 -12.63 -10.32
C VAL A 140 19.21 -12.75 -11.36
N GLY A 141 20.29 -11.99 -11.19
CA GLY A 141 21.48 -12.05 -12.06
C GLY A 141 21.68 -10.86 -13.01
N LYS A 142 20.75 -9.90 -13.05
CA LYS A 142 21.04 -8.56 -13.61
C LYS A 142 21.72 -7.69 -12.54
N PRO A 143 22.69 -6.83 -12.90
CA PRO A 143 23.28 -5.91 -11.95
C PRO A 143 22.21 -4.97 -11.38
N ASP A 144 22.04 -5.01 -10.06
CA ASP A 144 21.10 -4.19 -9.31
C ASP A 144 21.42 -2.70 -9.54
N ASN A 145 20.62 -1.98 -10.33
CA ASN A 145 20.69 -0.51 -10.43
C ASN A 145 20.04 0.17 -9.19
N GLN A 146 20.07 -0.49 -8.04
CA GLN A 146 19.42 -0.05 -6.79
C GLN A 146 20.17 1.09 -6.09
N ALA A 147 21.44 1.34 -6.45
CA ALA A 147 22.24 2.41 -5.85
C ALA A 147 21.73 3.82 -6.20
N ALA A 148 21.01 3.99 -7.32
CA ALA A 148 20.53 5.31 -7.74
C ALA A 148 19.18 5.72 -7.09
N ALA A 149 18.33 4.74 -6.71
CA ALA A 149 17.00 5.03 -6.14
C ALA A 149 17.06 5.37 -4.63
N SER A 150 18.06 4.85 -3.90
CA SER A 150 18.26 5.16 -2.48
C SER A 150 18.78 6.59 -2.24
N ALA A 151 19.42 7.21 -3.23
CA ALA A 151 19.97 8.57 -3.10
C ALA A 151 18.94 9.67 -3.40
N ALA A 152 17.88 9.36 -4.17
CA ALA A 152 16.83 10.33 -4.49
C ALA A 152 15.79 10.53 -3.36
N SER A 153 15.67 9.56 -2.44
CA SER A 153 14.76 9.68 -1.30
C SER A 153 15.35 10.49 -0.13
N ALA A 154 16.67 10.63 -0.05
CA ALA A 154 17.33 11.36 1.04
C ALA A 154 17.49 12.87 0.76
N ALA A 155 17.25 13.34 -0.47
CA ALA A 155 17.36 14.75 -0.84
C ALA A 155 16.01 15.51 -0.84
N SER A 156 14.90 14.84 -0.50
CA SER A 156 13.56 15.46 -0.41
C SER A 156 13.02 15.47 1.02
N GLU A 157 13.91 15.55 2.02
CA GLU A 157 13.56 15.76 3.43
C GLU A 157 14.39 16.90 4.05
N ILE A 158 14.70 17.95 3.28
CA ILE A 158 15.15 19.25 3.84
C ILE A 158 14.50 20.38 3.04
N ALA A 159 13.19 20.59 3.22
CA ALA A 159 12.56 21.87 2.92
C ALA A 159 11.19 21.95 3.61
N LYS A 160 11.19 22.26 4.90
CA LYS A 160 10.03 22.79 5.61
C LYS A 160 9.99 24.30 5.38
N PRO A 161 9.00 24.90 4.70
CA PRO A 161 8.94 26.35 4.56
C PRO A 161 8.00 26.96 5.61
N ALA A 162 8.50 27.95 6.34
CA ALA A 162 7.72 29.07 6.88
C ALA A 162 8.69 30.20 7.29
N PRO A 163 8.27 31.47 7.38
CA PRO A 163 7.82 32.34 6.29
C PRO A 163 8.41 33.77 6.39
N VAL A 164 8.80 34.48 5.32
CA VAL A 164 8.99 35.96 5.39
C VAL A 164 8.67 36.69 4.09
N LYS A 165 8.05 37.86 4.30
CA LYS A 165 7.45 38.90 3.45
C LYS A 165 8.40 39.67 2.48
N THR A 166 7.82 40.02 1.31
CA THR A 166 7.76 41.35 0.64
C THR A 166 8.99 41.99 -0.06
N THR A 167 8.83 42.15 -1.39
CA THR A 167 9.18 43.26 -2.33
C THR A 167 10.64 43.67 -2.66
N THR A 168 10.95 43.68 -3.97
CA THR A 168 11.52 44.78 -4.84
C THR A 168 12.02 44.12 -6.15
N ALA A 169 11.30 44.18 -7.29
CA ALA A 169 11.22 45.20 -8.35
C ALA A 169 12.35 45.18 -9.43
N ALA A 170 11.91 45.19 -10.71
CA ALA A 170 12.58 45.63 -11.96
C ALA A 170 13.74 44.76 -12.53
N ALA A 171 13.92 44.55 -13.85
CA ALA A 171 13.20 44.87 -15.08
C ALA A 171 13.80 44.06 -16.28
N ALA A 172 12.98 43.85 -17.31
CA ALA A 172 13.24 43.69 -18.76
C ALA A 172 14.29 42.67 -19.29
N THR A 173 13.85 41.72 -20.14
CA THR A 173 13.92 41.81 -21.62
C THR A 173 13.29 40.60 -22.34
N ALA A 174 12.87 40.85 -23.59
CA ALA A 174 11.96 40.12 -24.47
C ALA A 174 12.41 38.73 -25.01
N THR A 175 11.40 37.84 -25.21
CA THR A 175 10.97 37.03 -26.41
C THR A 175 12.03 36.62 -27.48
N PRO A 176 11.94 35.45 -28.19
CA PRO A 176 10.68 34.83 -28.62
C PRO A 176 10.53 33.30 -28.70
N LEU A 177 9.26 32.93 -28.87
CA LEU A 177 8.67 31.60 -29.12
C LEU A 177 9.13 31.03 -30.47
N ARG A 178 9.35 29.70 -30.50
CA ARG A 178 9.55 28.97 -31.76
C ARG A 178 8.21 28.47 -32.28
N GLU A 179 7.90 28.92 -33.49
CA GLU A 179 6.85 28.51 -34.39
C GLU A 179 7.02 27.03 -34.78
N LEU A 180 5.95 26.23 -34.65
CA LEU A 180 5.88 24.86 -35.16
C LEU A 180 5.06 24.87 -36.45
N VAL A 181 5.73 24.71 -37.58
CA VAL A 181 5.14 24.53 -38.90
C VAL A 181 4.79 23.05 -39.08
N ILE A 182 3.51 22.74 -39.29
CA ILE A 182 3.04 21.42 -39.73
C ILE A 182 2.78 21.53 -41.22
N ALA A 183 3.61 20.88 -42.03
CA ALA A 183 3.28 20.60 -43.43
C ALA A 183 2.51 19.28 -43.49
N ILE A 184 1.35 19.31 -44.14
CA ILE A 184 0.54 18.14 -44.50
C ILE A 184 0.54 18.13 -46.03
N ASP A 185 1.05 17.08 -46.65
CA ASP A 185 0.94 16.82 -48.08
C ASP A 185 0.72 15.32 -48.34
N ALA A 186 -0.09 15.06 -49.37
CA ALA A 186 -0.64 13.79 -49.91
C ALA A 186 -1.73 13.05 -49.11
#